data_AF-A0A2V8LYB2-F1
#
_entry.id   AF-A0A2V8LYB2-F1
#
_cell.length_a   1.000
_cell.length_b   1.000
_cell.length_c   1.000
_cell.angle_alpha   90.00
_cell.angle_beta   90.00
_cell.angle_gamma   90.00
#
_symmetry.space_group_name_H-M   'P 1'
#
loop_
_entity.id
_entity.type
_entity.pdbx_description
1 polymer ?
#
loop_
_entity_poly.entity_id
_entity_poly.type
_entity_poly.pdbx_seq_one_letter_code
_entity_poly.pdbx_strand_id
1 'polypeptide(L)'
;RGGGDAADDDGSGCAVVLELARVLGMSDVQTNRSVRFIFWNNEEFGMDGSGTYALERAPLQGTAAEPKWLGVIQHDMMMFDHGMPPGPKQSRDADIDIEYQKNSRMAADSAKLAATLRAANRTHARDYPATIGTDMAGTDSIRFEDLVASVSVRENERVIEIVRGSNPNHHQPTDKYESYAEEDFRFGFNSAQTTLGALGQLAGITLAQRR
;
A
#
# COMPACT_ATOMS: atom_id res chain seq x y z
N ARG A 1 2.61 -14.53 -14.45
CA ARG A 1 1.26 -14.36 -13.85
C ARG A 1 0.69 -13.10 -14.49
N GLY A 2 -0.62 -13.01 -14.76
CA GLY A 2 -1.15 -11.89 -15.56
C GLY A 2 -1.35 -12.21 -17.05
N GLY A 3 -2.27 -13.12 -17.35
CA GLY A 3 -2.87 -13.19 -18.70
C GLY A 3 -3.87 -12.06 -18.98
N GLY A 4 -4.08 -11.18 -18.00
CA GLY A 4 -4.87 -9.95 -18.08
C GLY A 4 -3.97 -8.71 -18.21
N ASP A 5 -4.58 -7.54 -18.14
CA ASP A 5 -3.89 -6.25 -18.25
C ASP A 5 -3.35 -5.74 -16.91
N ALA A 6 -3.45 -6.56 -15.84
CA ALA A 6 -2.93 -6.27 -14.50
C ALA A 6 -3.52 -4.96 -13.94
N ALA A 7 -4.85 -4.79 -14.08
CA ALA A 7 -5.52 -3.56 -13.69
C ALA A 7 -5.55 -3.39 -12.17
N ASP A 8 -5.62 -4.48 -11.42
CA ASP A 8 -5.58 -4.49 -9.97
C ASP A 8 -4.25 -5.00 -9.40
N ASP A 9 -3.80 -6.17 -9.85
CA ASP A 9 -2.49 -6.76 -9.52
C ASP A 9 -1.52 -6.52 -10.69
N ASP A 10 -0.78 -5.40 -10.78
CA ASP A 10 -0.46 -4.38 -9.74
C ASP A 10 -0.95 -2.95 -10.07
N GLY A 11 -1.77 -2.79 -11.11
CA GLY A 11 -2.12 -1.49 -11.69
C GLY A 11 -2.78 -0.51 -10.70
N SER A 12 -3.58 -1.01 -9.77
CA SER A 12 -4.29 -0.20 -8.80
C SER A 12 -3.38 0.39 -7.74
N GLY A 13 -2.43 -0.40 -7.24
CA GLY A 13 -1.35 0.07 -6.36
C GLY A 13 -0.53 1.17 -7.02
N CYS A 14 -0.17 0.98 -8.29
CA CYS A 14 0.53 2.00 -9.08
C CYS A 14 -0.27 3.31 -9.19
N ALA A 15 -1.58 3.22 -9.47
CA ALA A 15 -2.45 4.39 -9.57
C ALA A 15 -2.53 5.18 -8.25
N VAL A 16 -2.64 4.49 -7.12
CA VAL A 16 -2.60 5.11 -5.79
C VAL A 16 -1.27 5.85 -5.58
N VAL A 17 -0.12 5.21 -5.83
CA VAL A 17 1.20 5.82 -5.66
C VAL A 17 1.38 7.05 -6.54
N LEU A 18 0.92 6.99 -7.80
CA LEU A 18 0.96 8.12 -8.73
C LEU A 18 0.11 9.30 -8.24
N GLU A 19 -1.09 9.05 -7.71
CA GLU A 19 -1.95 10.11 -7.17
C GLU A 19 -1.33 10.76 -5.92
N LEU A 20 -0.74 9.97 -5.02
CA LEU A 20 0.00 10.49 -3.88
C LEU A 20 1.18 11.38 -4.33
N ALA A 21 1.93 10.93 -5.34
CA ALA A 21 3.03 11.70 -5.92
C ALA A 21 2.55 13.01 -6.55
N ARG A 22 1.41 12.98 -7.26
CA ARG A 22 0.79 14.16 -7.87
C ARG A 22 0.42 15.20 -6.81
N VAL A 23 -0.21 14.78 -5.71
CA VAL A 23 -0.60 15.68 -4.61
C VAL A 23 0.63 16.22 -3.88
N LEU A 24 1.58 15.35 -3.52
CA LEU A 24 2.80 15.77 -2.82
C LEU A 24 3.75 16.62 -3.67
N GLY A 25 3.63 16.55 -5.00
CA GLY A 25 4.36 17.38 -5.96
C GLY A 25 3.73 18.75 -6.24
N MET A 26 2.56 19.07 -5.65
CA MET A 26 1.95 20.39 -5.82
C MET A 26 2.82 21.50 -5.24
N SER A 27 2.88 22.66 -5.91
CA SER A 27 3.83 23.74 -5.60
C SER A 27 3.64 24.37 -4.22
N ASP A 28 2.44 24.26 -3.64
CA ASP A 28 2.11 24.76 -2.31
C ASP A 28 2.19 23.68 -1.22
N VAL A 29 2.57 22.44 -1.55
CA VAL A 29 2.74 21.36 -0.57
C VAL A 29 4.20 21.28 -0.12
N GLN A 30 4.41 21.25 1.19
CA GLN A 30 5.74 21.13 1.81
C GLN A 30 5.77 19.95 2.77
N THR A 31 6.89 19.22 2.79
CA THR A 31 7.15 18.13 3.74
C THR A 31 8.39 18.43 4.58
N ASN A 32 8.41 17.97 5.83
CA ASN A 32 9.58 18.07 6.71
C ASN A 32 10.46 16.81 6.68
N ARG A 33 10.00 15.76 5.99
CA ARG A 33 10.76 14.55 5.65
C ARG A 33 10.64 14.27 4.16
N SER A 34 11.66 13.63 3.60
CA SER A 34 11.61 13.15 2.22
C SER A 34 10.60 12.00 2.11
N VAL A 35 9.75 12.07 1.09
CA VAL A 35 8.90 10.96 0.65
C VAL A 35 9.48 10.45 -0.66
N ARG A 36 9.74 9.14 -0.75
CA ARG A 36 10.24 8.49 -1.96
C ARG A 36 9.16 7.56 -2.50
N PHE A 37 8.78 7.76 -3.75
CA PHE A 37 7.90 6.86 -4.49
C PHE A 37 8.76 5.88 -5.27
N ILE A 38 8.40 4.60 -5.23
CA ILE A 38 9.13 3.54 -5.91
C ILE A 38 8.13 2.63 -6.58
N PHE A 39 8.42 2.25 -7.81
CA PHE A 39 7.68 1.25 -8.57
C PHE A 39 8.62 0.07 -8.77
N TRP A 40 8.26 -1.07 -8.17
CA TRP A 40 9.07 -2.27 -8.26
C TRP A 40 8.81 -2.99 -9.57
N ASN A 41 9.81 -3.75 -10.00
CA ASN A 41 9.67 -4.63 -11.14
C ASN A 41 9.89 -6.07 -10.66
N ASN A 42 9.24 -7.01 -11.35
CA ASN A 42 9.38 -8.44 -11.09
C ASN A 42 9.00 -8.86 -9.65
N GLU A 43 7.95 -8.26 -9.08
CA GLU A 43 7.30 -8.72 -7.83
C GLU A 43 6.86 -10.19 -8.02
N GLU A 44 6.11 -10.40 -9.09
CA GLU A 44 5.36 -11.62 -9.40
C GLU A 44 6.17 -12.93 -9.51
N PHE A 45 7.49 -12.79 -9.65
CA PHE A 45 8.43 -13.91 -9.78
C PHE A 45 9.42 -14.01 -8.62
N GLY A 46 9.26 -13.20 -7.57
CA GLY A 46 10.08 -13.33 -6.36
C GLY A 46 10.47 -12.02 -5.68
N MET A 47 9.83 -10.89 -5.99
CA MET A 47 10.17 -9.58 -5.42
C MET A 47 11.62 -9.18 -5.75
N ASP A 48 12.07 -9.44 -6.97
CA ASP A 48 13.49 -9.25 -7.33
C ASP A 48 13.90 -7.78 -7.33
N GLY A 49 13.02 -6.89 -7.79
CA GLY A 49 13.28 -5.45 -7.83
C GLY A 49 13.46 -4.86 -6.44
N SER A 50 12.47 -5.06 -5.56
CA SER A 50 12.53 -4.61 -4.17
C SER A 50 13.59 -5.36 -3.37
N GLY A 51 13.79 -6.65 -3.64
CA GLY A 51 14.78 -7.49 -2.99
C GLY A 51 16.21 -7.04 -3.26
N THR A 52 16.53 -6.78 -4.53
CA THR A 52 17.82 -6.21 -4.94
C THR A 52 18.03 -4.83 -4.33
N TYR A 53 17.00 -3.98 -4.40
CA TYR A 53 17.07 -2.64 -3.80
C TYR A 53 17.35 -2.68 -2.30
N ALA A 54 16.60 -3.50 -1.55
CA ALA A 54 16.78 -3.65 -0.11
C ALA A 54 18.20 -4.13 0.21
N LEU A 55 18.69 -5.15 -0.51
CA LEU A 55 20.02 -5.72 -0.32
C LEU A 55 21.14 -4.69 -0.54
N GLU A 56 21.06 -3.92 -1.63
CA GLU A 56 22.12 -2.97 -2.00
C GLU A 56 22.08 -1.68 -1.18
N ARG A 57 20.88 -1.20 -0.84
CA ARG A 57 20.67 0.14 -0.28
C ARG A 57 20.62 0.14 1.25
N ALA A 58 20.12 -0.93 1.89
CA ALA A 58 20.01 -0.98 3.34
C ALA A 58 21.35 -0.78 4.09
N PRO A 59 22.49 -1.34 3.63
CA PRO A 59 23.79 -1.12 4.27
C PRO A 59 24.30 0.33 4.17
N LEU A 60 23.73 1.14 3.27
CA LEU A 60 24.16 2.51 3.01
C LEU A 60 23.35 3.55 3.80
N GLN A 61 22.32 3.14 4.53
CA GLN A 61 21.43 4.05 5.25
C GLN A 61 22.19 4.98 6.20
N GLY A 62 21.86 6.28 6.15
CA GLY A 62 22.49 7.32 6.96
C GLY A 62 23.81 7.85 6.40
N THR A 63 24.24 7.34 5.24
CA THR A 63 25.37 7.91 4.49
C THR A 63 24.88 8.94 3.47
N ALA A 64 25.80 9.65 2.81
CA ALA A 64 25.46 10.53 1.69
C ALA A 64 24.84 9.77 0.50
N ALA A 65 25.05 8.44 0.40
CA ALA A 65 24.53 7.63 -0.69
C ALA A 65 23.07 7.20 -0.47
N GLU A 66 22.61 7.06 0.78
CA GLU A 66 21.25 6.61 1.08
C GLU A 66 20.74 7.22 2.40
N PRO A 67 19.61 7.96 2.40
CA PRO A 67 19.01 8.46 3.63
C PRO A 67 18.59 7.31 4.56
N LYS A 68 18.48 7.61 5.86
CA LYS A 68 17.88 6.67 6.80
C LYS A 68 16.40 6.47 6.45
N TRP A 69 15.99 5.21 6.31
CA TRP A 69 14.59 4.86 6.11
C TRP A 69 13.83 4.97 7.43
N LEU A 70 12.62 5.50 7.34
CA LEU A 70 11.74 5.71 8.51
C LEU A 70 10.57 4.72 8.51
N GLY A 71 10.15 4.31 7.31
CA GLY A 71 9.08 3.36 7.10
C GLY A 71 8.97 3.03 5.62
N VAL A 72 8.38 1.88 5.31
CA VAL A 72 7.90 1.49 3.99
C VAL A 72 6.40 1.24 4.10
N ILE A 73 5.65 1.85 3.18
CA ILE A 73 4.22 1.62 2.99
C ILE A 73 4.09 1.10 1.57
N GLN A 74 3.78 -0.19 1.42
CA GLN A 74 3.58 -0.84 0.13
C GLN A 74 2.10 -0.81 -0.24
N HIS A 75 1.81 -0.62 -1.52
CA HIS A 75 0.46 -0.68 -2.10
C HIS A 75 0.47 -1.71 -3.22
N ASP A 76 -0.42 -2.67 -3.12
CA ASP A 76 -0.44 -3.87 -3.97
C ASP A 76 -1.86 -4.45 -3.86
N MET A 77 -2.59 -4.44 -4.98
CA MET A 77 -4.03 -4.74 -5.07
C MET A 77 -4.89 -3.86 -4.15
N MET A 78 -5.64 -2.92 -4.73
CA MET A 78 -6.23 -1.79 -4.00
C MET A 78 -7.69 -1.51 -4.38
N MET A 79 -8.37 -2.33 -5.17
CA MET A 79 -9.67 -1.96 -5.76
C MET A 79 -10.80 -2.94 -5.48
N PHE A 80 -10.52 -4.17 -5.03
CA PHE A 80 -11.48 -5.25 -4.99
C PHE A 80 -11.66 -5.81 -3.58
N ASP A 81 -12.82 -5.56 -2.99
CA ASP A 81 -13.28 -6.35 -1.85
C ASP A 81 -14.80 -6.56 -1.93
N HIS A 82 -15.17 -7.69 -2.55
CA HIS A 82 -16.55 -8.10 -2.71
C HIS A 82 -16.99 -9.10 -1.62
N GLY A 83 -16.20 -9.25 -0.55
CA GLY A 83 -16.43 -10.21 0.53
C GLY A 83 -16.06 -11.65 0.18
N MET A 84 -16.30 -12.57 1.13
CA MET A 84 -16.00 -13.99 0.99
C MET A 84 -17.24 -14.85 1.32
N PRO A 85 -17.85 -15.57 0.34
CA PRO A 85 -17.49 -15.62 -1.07
C PRO A 85 -17.76 -14.28 -1.80
N PRO A 86 -17.10 -14.01 -2.95
CA PRO A 86 -17.21 -12.73 -3.64
C PRO A 86 -18.62 -12.49 -4.19
N GLY A 87 -19.18 -11.33 -3.83
CA GLY A 87 -20.43 -10.83 -4.37
C GLY A 87 -20.27 -10.12 -5.73
N PRO A 88 -21.38 -9.66 -6.32
CA PRO A 88 -21.37 -8.97 -7.61
C PRO A 88 -20.92 -7.50 -7.56
N LYS A 89 -20.64 -6.95 -6.37
CA LYS A 89 -20.29 -5.55 -6.12
C LYS A 89 -19.38 -5.44 -4.90
N GLN A 90 -18.67 -4.32 -4.78
CA GLN A 90 -17.95 -3.93 -3.57
C GLN A 90 -18.82 -4.12 -2.32
N SER A 91 -18.27 -4.84 -1.35
CA SER A 91 -18.95 -5.18 -0.10
C SER A 91 -19.22 -3.92 0.73
N ARG A 92 -20.31 -3.94 1.48
CA ARG A 92 -20.57 -2.92 2.51
C ARG A 92 -19.68 -3.09 3.73
N ASP A 93 -19.18 -4.30 3.91
CA ASP A 93 -18.27 -4.67 4.99
C ASP A 93 -16.81 -4.59 4.52
N ALA A 94 -16.56 -4.07 3.31
CA ALA A 94 -15.21 -3.96 2.78
C ALA A 94 -14.32 -3.08 3.64
N ASP A 95 -13.07 -3.48 3.78
CA ASP A 95 -12.07 -2.82 4.60
C ASP A 95 -10.71 -2.69 3.91
N ILE A 96 -9.90 -1.77 4.41
CA ILE A 96 -8.53 -1.59 3.93
C ILE A 96 -7.61 -2.31 4.90
N ASP A 97 -6.95 -3.36 4.42
CA ASP A 97 -6.04 -4.15 5.23
C ASP A 97 -4.68 -3.50 5.34
N ILE A 98 -4.24 -3.26 6.58
CA ILE A 98 -2.89 -2.80 6.88
C ILE A 98 -2.16 -3.92 7.62
N GLU A 99 -1.37 -4.70 6.88
CA GLU A 99 -0.65 -5.84 7.42
C GLU A 99 0.82 -5.50 7.70
N TYR A 100 1.34 -6.01 8.82
CA TYR A 100 2.78 -6.10 9.07
C TYR A 100 3.16 -7.52 9.48
N GLN A 101 4.45 -7.86 9.49
CA GLN A 101 4.90 -9.18 9.92
C GLN A 101 5.23 -9.20 11.43
N LYS A 102 4.43 -9.91 12.24
CA LYS A 102 4.64 -9.98 13.71
C LYS A 102 5.95 -10.61 14.15
N ASN A 103 6.51 -11.48 13.33
CA ASN A 103 7.75 -12.19 13.64
C ASN A 103 9.01 -11.45 13.18
N SER A 104 8.88 -10.27 12.57
CA SER A 104 10.02 -9.51 12.09
C SER A 104 10.72 -8.73 13.22
N ARG A 105 11.98 -8.35 12.98
CA ARG A 105 12.77 -7.50 13.89
C ARG A 105 12.12 -6.13 14.12
N MET A 106 11.37 -5.63 13.13
CA MET A 106 10.73 -4.32 13.19
C MET A 106 9.26 -4.39 13.57
N ALA A 107 8.72 -5.55 13.96
CA ALA A 107 7.30 -5.76 14.25
C ALA A 107 6.68 -4.69 15.17
N ALA A 108 7.38 -4.28 16.23
CA ALA A 108 6.90 -3.26 17.16
C ALA A 108 6.77 -1.86 16.51
N ASP A 109 7.68 -1.50 15.59
CA ASP A 109 7.63 -0.23 14.89
C ASP A 109 6.68 -0.29 13.69
N SER A 110 6.58 -1.44 13.00
CA SER A 110 5.57 -1.68 11.97
C SER A 110 4.15 -1.61 12.54
N ALA A 111 3.93 -2.13 13.76
CA ALA A 111 2.64 -1.99 14.45
C ALA A 111 2.28 -0.52 14.72
N LYS A 112 3.26 0.34 15.04
CA LYS A 112 3.04 1.79 15.21
C LYS A 112 2.72 2.46 13.87
N LEU A 113 3.42 2.08 12.81
CA LEU A 113 3.15 2.56 11.46
C LEU A 113 1.72 2.18 11.03
N ALA A 114 1.33 0.93 11.22
CA ALA A 114 -0.02 0.44 10.93
C ALA A 114 -1.09 1.19 11.76
N ALA A 115 -0.83 1.41 13.05
CA ALA A 115 -1.74 2.19 13.90
C ALA A 115 -1.89 3.65 13.44
N THR A 116 -0.83 4.25 12.91
CA THR A 116 -0.85 5.61 12.34
C THR A 116 -1.72 5.67 11.10
N LEU A 117 -1.57 4.71 10.19
CA LEU A 117 -2.40 4.57 8.99
C LEU A 117 -3.88 4.39 9.34
N ARG A 118 -4.20 3.49 10.28
CA ARG A 118 -5.58 3.29 10.74
C ARG A 118 -6.17 4.55 11.39
N ALA A 119 -5.38 5.29 12.17
CA ALA A 119 -5.83 6.55 12.76
C ALA A 119 -6.11 7.62 11.68
N ALA A 120 -5.29 7.68 10.64
CA ALA A 120 -5.50 8.55 9.49
C ALA A 120 -6.77 8.17 8.70
N ASN A 121 -6.98 6.88 8.42
CA ASN A 121 -8.20 6.36 7.79
C ASN A 121 -9.46 6.84 8.54
N ARG A 122 -9.52 6.60 9.85
CA ARG A 122 -10.65 7.03 10.70
C ARG A 122 -10.90 8.54 10.66
N THR A 123 -9.88 9.32 10.35
CA THR A 123 -9.99 10.78 10.30
C THR A 123 -10.40 11.29 8.91
N HIS A 124 -9.84 10.71 7.85
CA HIS A 124 -9.83 11.28 6.50
C HIS A 124 -10.49 10.42 5.41
N ALA A 125 -10.71 9.12 5.65
CA ALA A 125 -11.12 8.13 4.65
C ALA A 125 -12.11 7.13 5.28
N ARG A 126 -13.34 7.59 5.55
CA ARG A 126 -14.30 6.88 6.41
C ARG A 126 -15.27 5.97 5.67
N ASP A 127 -15.24 5.98 4.33
CA ASP A 127 -16.18 5.20 3.54
C ASP A 127 -15.87 3.70 3.67
N TYR A 128 -14.59 3.35 3.79
CA TYR A 128 -14.11 2.00 4.10
C TYR A 128 -13.14 2.03 5.30
N PRO A 129 -13.47 1.35 6.41
CA PRO A 129 -12.61 1.33 7.58
C PRO A 129 -11.31 0.58 7.30
N ALA A 130 -10.22 0.99 7.94
CA ALA A 130 -8.98 0.23 7.91
C ALA A 130 -8.86 -0.73 9.10
N THR A 131 -8.44 -1.95 8.81
CA THR A 131 -8.13 -3.01 9.77
C THR A 131 -6.61 -3.24 9.84
N ILE A 132 -6.16 -3.99 10.84
CA ILE A 132 -4.74 -4.28 11.02
C ILE A 132 -4.57 -5.79 11.17
N GLY A 133 -3.88 -6.39 10.20
CA GLY A 133 -3.41 -7.76 10.22
C GLY A 133 -1.94 -7.84 10.67
N THR A 134 -1.50 -9.04 11.03
CA THR A 134 -0.14 -9.28 11.55
C THR A 134 0.62 -10.39 10.84
N ASP A 135 0.07 -10.86 9.72
CA ASP A 135 0.54 -12.00 8.93
C ASP A 135 0.87 -11.59 7.48
N MET A 136 1.45 -10.39 7.32
CA MET A 136 1.88 -9.82 6.04
C MET A 136 2.66 -10.83 5.18
N ALA A 137 2.19 -11.05 3.95
CA ALA A 137 2.72 -12.04 3.02
C ALA A 137 2.50 -11.64 1.54
N GLY A 138 3.27 -12.25 0.63
CA GLY A 138 3.14 -12.13 -0.83
C GLY A 138 3.06 -10.70 -1.35
N THR A 139 4.07 -9.88 -1.03
CA THR A 139 4.19 -8.46 -1.42
C THR A 139 5.60 -7.94 -1.11
N ASP A 140 6.09 -6.90 -1.80
CA ASP A 140 7.46 -6.40 -1.68
C ASP A 140 7.84 -5.89 -0.27
N SER A 141 6.88 -5.48 0.57
CA SER A 141 7.16 -4.97 1.93
C SER A 141 7.86 -6.00 2.83
N ILE A 142 7.78 -7.29 2.51
CA ILE A 142 8.50 -8.39 3.18
C ILE A 142 10.02 -8.21 3.03
N ARG A 143 10.50 -7.64 1.92
CA ARG A 143 11.94 -7.39 1.71
C ARG A 143 12.52 -6.36 2.68
N PHE A 144 11.65 -5.64 3.41
CA PHE A 144 12.00 -4.57 4.33
C PHE A 144 11.65 -4.86 5.79
N GLU A 145 10.90 -5.93 6.08
CA GLU A 145 10.28 -6.18 7.39
C GLU A 145 11.27 -6.29 8.56
N ASP A 146 12.50 -6.67 8.28
CA ASP A 146 13.60 -6.76 9.25
C ASP A 146 14.55 -5.55 9.23
N LEU A 147 14.35 -4.63 8.29
CA LEU A 147 15.26 -3.51 7.99
C LEU A 147 14.72 -2.16 8.46
N VAL A 148 13.40 -1.97 8.37
CA VAL A 148 12.68 -0.75 8.77
C VAL A 148 11.22 -1.10 9.09
N ALA A 149 10.49 -0.22 9.78
CA ALA A 149 9.04 -0.36 9.91
C ALA A 149 8.42 -0.54 8.52
N SER A 150 7.68 -1.62 8.31
CA SER A 150 7.19 -2.03 6.99
C SER A 150 5.78 -2.55 7.12
N VAL A 151 4.90 -2.03 6.26
CA VAL A 151 3.50 -2.45 6.17
C VAL A 151 3.11 -2.65 4.70
N SER A 152 2.22 -3.60 4.47
CA SER A 152 1.43 -3.66 3.24
C SER A 152 0.06 -3.06 3.50
N VAL A 153 -0.41 -2.19 2.61
CA VAL A 153 -1.78 -1.69 2.58
C VAL A 153 -2.43 -2.29 1.34
N ARG A 154 -3.51 -3.06 1.51
CA ARG A 154 -4.16 -3.83 0.44
C ARG A 154 -5.68 -3.81 0.56
N GLU A 155 -6.33 -4.37 -0.45
CA GLU A 155 -7.76 -4.61 -0.51
C GLU A 155 -8.27 -5.79 0.31
N ASN A 156 -7.42 -6.80 0.54
CA ASN A 156 -7.73 -8.02 1.29
C ASN A 156 -6.47 -8.59 1.95
N GLU A 157 -6.59 -9.29 3.08
CA GLU A 157 -5.47 -9.99 3.71
C GLU A 157 -4.97 -11.14 2.81
N ARG A 158 -3.65 -11.18 2.56
CA ARG A 158 -3.09 -12.13 1.58
C ARG A 158 -3.42 -13.59 1.89
N VAL A 159 -3.23 -14.01 3.15
CA VAL A 159 -3.23 -15.43 3.54
C VAL A 159 -4.64 -15.97 3.73
N ILE A 160 -5.54 -15.19 4.33
CA ILE A 160 -6.86 -15.66 4.74
C ILE A 160 -7.96 -15.32 3.74
N GLU A 161 -7.73 -14.38 2.82
CA GLU A 161 -8.74 -13.94 1.85
C GLU A 161 -8.28 -14.17 0.41
N ILE A 162 -7.21 -13.50 -0.05
CA ILE A 162 -6.78 -13.57 -1.47
C ILE A 162 -6.45 -15.01 -1.87
N VAL A 163 -5.62 -15.70 -1.07
CA VAL A 163 -5.27 -17.11 -1.32
C VAL A 163 -6.49 -18.05 -1.23
N ARG A 164 -7.57 -17.63 -0.55
CA ARG A 164 -8.83 -18.36 -0.48
C ARG A 164 -9.85 -17.99 -1.56
N GLY A 165 -9.50 -17.04 -2.42
CA GLY A 165 -10.30 -16.64 -3.58
C GLY A 165 -11.30 -15.51 -3.31
N SER A 166 -10.95 -14.56 -2.43
CA SER A 166 -11.73 -13.32 -2.25
C SER A 166 -11.75 -12.46 -3.51
N ASN A 167 -10.66 -12.45 -4.29
CA ASN A 167 -10.59 -11.78 -5.59
C ASN A 167 -10.54 -12.83 -6.72
N PRO A 168 -11.62 -13.02 -7.51
CA PRO A 168 -11.67 -13.98 -8.60
C PRO A 168 -10.85 -13.55 -9.83
N ASN A 169 -10.39 -12.30 -9.89
CA ASN A 169 -9.56 -11.78 -10.97
C ASN A 169 -8.05 -11.96 -10.71
N HIS A 170 -7.65 -12.19 -9.45
CA HIS A 170 -6.24 -12.35 -9.07
C HIS A 170 -5.53 -13.43 -9.91
N HIS A 171 -4.47 -13.01 -10.60
CA HIS A 171 -3.67 -13.80 -11.55
C HIS A 171 -4.46 -14.41 -12.73
N GLN A 172 -5.64 -13.89 -13.04
CA GLN A 172 -6.49 -14.35 -14.14
C GLN A 172 -6.46 -13.42 -15.37
N PRO A 173 -6.82 -13.92 -16.56
CA PRO A 173 -7.04 -13.08 -17.74
C PRO A 173 -8.17 -12.05 -17.62
N THR A 174 -8.96 -12.13 -16.55
CA THR A 174 -10.03 -11.21 -16.23
C THR A 174 -9.56 -10.02 -15.40
N ASP A 175 -8.31 -9.96 -14.95
CA ASP A 175 -7.77 -8.74 -14.35
C ASP A 175 -7.54 -7.68 -15.45
N LYS A 176 -8.59 -6.92 -15.72
CA LYS A 176 -8.70 -5.90 -16.77
C LYS A 176 -9.53 -4.75 -16.26
N TYR A 177 -9.28 -3.56 -16.76
CA TYR A 177 -10.00 -2.35 -16.35
C TYR A 177 -11.53 -2.54 -16.42
N GLU A 178 -12.04 -3.22 -17.45
CA GLU A 178 -13.48 -3.44 -17.66
C GLU A 178 -14.11 -4.44 -16.68
N SER A 179 -13.31 -5.16 -15.88
CA SER A 179 -13.80 -6.06 -14.84
C SER A 179 -14.16 -5.34 -13.54
N TYR A 180 -13.80 -4.06 -13.43
CA TYR A 180 -14.01 -3.24 -12.24
C TYR A 180 -15.05 -2.14 -12.49
N ALA A 181 -15.81 -1.81 -11.46
CA ALA A 181 -16.87 -0.81 -11.47
C ALA A 181 -16.45 0.48 -10.73
N GLU A 182 -17.28 1.52 -10.82
CA GLU A 182 -17.01 2.80 -10.15
C GLU A 182 -16.81 2.65 -8.63
N GLU A 183 -17.56 1.75 -8.00
CA GLU A 183 -17.45 1.45 -6.57
C GLU A 183 -16.06 0.91 -6.18
N ASP A 184 -15.43 0.12 -7.05
CA ASP A 184 -14.11 -0.50 -6.85
C ASP A 184 -13.00 0.58 -6.91
N PHE A 185 -13.11 1.50 -7.88
CA PHE A 185 -12.21 2.66 -7.96
C PHE A 185 -12.36 3.61 -6.77
N ARG A 186 -13.59 3.77 -6.23
CA ARG A 186 -13.83 4.57 -5.03
C ARG A 186 -13.20 3.93 -3.79
N PHE A 187 -13.21 2.60 -3.70
CA PHE A 187 -12.48 1.88 -2.66
C PHE A 187 -10.97 2.16 -2.73
N GLY A 188 -10.35 2.04 -3.91
CA GLY A 188 -8.95 2.41 -4.10
C GLY A 188 -8.63 3.88 -3.80
N PHE A 189 -9.55 4.79 -4.12
CA PHE A 189 -9.40 6.20 -3.74
C PHE A 189 -9.43 6.41 -2.22
N ASN A 190 -10.28 5.68 -1.48
CA ASN A 190 -10.31 5.72 -0.02
C ASN A 190 -8.98 5.20 0.58
N SER A 191 -8.33 4.23 -0.08
CA SER A 191 -6.97 3.79 0.27
C SER A 191 -5.92 4.87 0.05
N ALA A 192 -5.99 5.61 -1.07
CA ALA A 192 -5.12 6.76 -1.30
C ALA A 192 -5.29 7.84 -0.22
N GLN A 193 -6.54 8.15 0.15
CA GLN A 193 -6.82 9.10 1.23
C GLN A 193 -6.30 8.63 2.59
N THR A 194 -6.39 7.33 2.87
CA THR A 194 -5.84 6.70 4.07
C THR A 194 -4.33 6.94 4.18
N THR A 195 -3.59 6.60 3.11
CA THR A 195 -2.13 6.79 3.07
C THR A 195 -1.75 8.27 3.11
N LEU A 196 -2.41 9.13 2.33
CA LEU A 196 -2.14 10.57 2.31
C LEU A 196 -2.34 11.20 3.69
N GLY A 197 -3.43 10.83 4.39
CA GLY A 197 -3.70 11.30 5.75
C GLY A 197 -2.60 10.90 6.72
N ALA A 198 -2.07 9.68 6.61
CA ALA A 198 -0.96 9.22 7.44
C ALA A 198 0.34 9.94 7.11
N LEU A 199 0.66 10.10 5.82
CA LEU A 199 1.80 10.90 5.36
C LEU A 199 1.72 12.35 5.84
N GLY A 200 0.52 12.90 6.01
CA GLY A 200 0.30 14.20 6.65
C GLY A 200 1.06 14.36 7.96
N GLN A 201 1.02 13.33 8.80
CA GLN A 201 1.71 13.29 10.09
C GLN A 201 3.15 12.81 9.95
N LEU A 202 3.37 11.73 9.21
CA LEU A 202 4.68 11.06 9.09
C LEU A 202 5.73 11.91 8.37
N ALA A 203 5.30 12.68 7.37
CA ALA A 203 6.14 13.57 6.58
C ALA A 203 5.93 15.05 6.90
N GLY A 204 5.10 15.37 7.92
CA GLY A 204 4.80 16.73 8.35
C GLY A 204 4.31 17.61 7.20
N ILE A 205 3.32 17.13 6.45
CA ILE A 205 2.79 17.85 5.29
C ILE A 205 2.15 19.15 5.77
N THR A 206 2.53 20.25 5.15
CA THR A 206 1.93 21.58 5.36
C THR A 206 1.67 22.26 4.02
N LEU A 207 0.76 23.23 4.02
CA LEU A 207 0.55 24.10 2.88
C LEU A 207 1.35 25.40 3.08
N ALA A 208 2.17 25.74 2.09
CA ALA A 208 2.82 27.04 2.05
C ALA A 208 1.75 28.13 1.95
N GLN A 209 1.87 29.17 2.77
CA GLN A 209 1.01 30.34 2.61
C GLN A 209 1.23 30.93 1.22
N ARG A 210 0.13 31.10 0.46
CA ARG A 210 0.18 31.83 -0.80
C ARG A 210 0.69 33.24 -0.50
N ARG A 211 1.80 33.61 -1.13
CA ARG A 211 2.28 35.01 -1.16
C ARG A 211 1.36 35.86 -2.01
#